data_AF-K1SZF6-F1
#
_entry.id   AF-K1SZF6-F1
#
_cell.length_a   1.000
_cell.length_b   1.000
_cell.length_c   1.000
_cell.angle_alpha   90.00
_cell.angle_beta   90.00
_cell.angle_gamma   90.00
#
_symmetry.space_group_name_H-M   'P 1'
#
loop_
_entity.id
_entity.type
_entity.pdbx_description
1 polymer ?
#
loop_
_entity_poly.entity_id
_entity_poly.type
_entity_poly.pdbx_seq_one_letter_code
_entity_poly.pdbx_strand_id
1 'polypeptide(L)'
;MVLKSFRKWLEQFGKDVIIVTWGPDDIPTLVKQCEFYERDTGWLPEWFNLQPLMTRQYGIDRAQITLQSAVEITGVQQELDYHSAINDAYYTALVLTKINDIPSEIELQKKIDYVHSNPFLSLRQTSEGTVKTARMNAVPRLSELNRYICPVCGKPATLKSRLIWLSPMNYMAVVHCNKHSVKVTVRFEKKADGEYRWVKKYTLSEEKDEELYSSLLKEKYPALQEKSDRKIPAVKTGRNR
;
A
#
# COMPACT_ATOMS: atom_id res chain seq x y z
N MET A 1 -8.75 -6.33 -37.45
CA MET A 1 -7.61 -7.07 -38.05
C MET A 1 -6.55 -7.35 -36.99
N VAL A 2 -6.08 -6.35 -36.23
CA VAL A 2 -5.03 -6.48 -35.20
C VAL A 2 -5.37 -7.45 -34.07
N LEU A 3 -6.52 -7.34 -33.40
CA LEU A 3 -6.91 -8.24 -32.30
C LEU A 3 -6.97 -9.73 -32.71
N LYS A 4 -7.43 -10.00 -33.94
CA LYS A 4 -7.47 -11.37 -34.48
C LYS A 4 -6.05 -11.91 -34.70
N SER A 5 -5.15 -11.08 -35.21
CA SER A 5 -3.73 -11.45 -35.36
C SER A 5 -3.05 -11.67 -34.02
N PHE A 6 -3.33 -10.80 -33.03
CA PHE A 6 -2.80 -10.92 -31.68
C PHE A 6 -3.25 -12.21 -30.99
N ARG A 7 -4.55 -12.54 -31.07
CA ARG A 7 -5.08 -13.82 -30.57
C ARG A 7 -4.39 -15.02 -31.21
N LYS A 8 -4.29 -15.05 -32.55
CA LYS A 8 -3.62 -16.14 -33.28
C LYS A 8 -2.14 -16.26 -32.92
N TRP A 9 -1.48 -15.14 -32.64
CA TRP A 9 -0.09 -15.14 -32.19
C TRP A 9 0.04 -15.70 -30.77
N LEU A 10 -0.83 -15.31 -29.84
CA LEU A 10 -0.86 -15.86 -28.48
C LEU A 10 -1.11 -17.38 -28.45
N GLU A 11 -1.98 -17.88 -29.32
CA GLU A 11 -2.28 -19.32 -29.43
C GLU A 11 -1.04 -20.17 -29.76
N GLN A 12 0.05 -19.58 -30.28
CA GLN A 12 1.31 -20.29 -30.58
C GLN A 12 2.10 -20.68 -29.32
N PHE A 13 1.84 -20.02 -28.19
CA PHE A 13 2.56 -20.25 -26.93
C PHE A 13 1.88 -21.28 -26.01
N GLY A 14 0.73 -21.83 -26.43
CA GLY A 14 -0.02 -22.83 -25.67
C GLY A 14 -1.08 -22.23 -24.75
N LYS A 15 -1.61 -23.05 -23.83
CA LYS A 15 -2.69 -22.65 -22.90
C LYS A 15 -2.18 -22.05 -21.59
N ASP A 16 -0.94 -22.36 -21.21
CA ASP A 16 -0.35 -21.93 -19.94
C ASP A 16 0.45 -20.63 -20.12
N VAL A 17 -0.18 -19.63 -20.75
CA VAL A 17 0.40 -18.32 -21.01
C VAL A 17 -0.15 -17.34 -19.99
N ILE A 18 0.73 -16.48 -19.46
CA ILE A 18 0.35 -15.37 -18.59
C ILE A 18 0.94 -14.09 -19.20
N ILE A 19 0.14 -13.04 -19.33
CA ILE A 19 0.60 -11.74 -19.80
C ILE A 19 1.16 -10.93 -18.64
N VAL A 20 2.30 -10.28 -18.85
CA VAL A 20 2.90 -9.36 -17.89
C VAL A 20 2.77 -7.94 -18.39
N THR A 21 2.32 -7.04 -17.53
CA THR A 21 2.27 -5.60 -17.80
C THR A 21 3.15 -4.87 -16.80
N TRP A 22 3.68 -3.71 -17.20
CA TRP A 22 4.40 -2.87 -16.24
C TRP A 22 3.45 -2.26 -15.20
N GLY A 23 2.27 -1.82 -15.64
CA GLY A 23 1.29 -1.12 -14.82
C GLY A 23 -0.07 -1.82 -14.79
N PRO A 24 -1.02 -1.29 -14.01
CA PRO A 24 -2.34 -1.89 -13.84
C PRO A 24 -3.29 -1.61 -15.01
N ASP A 25 -2.94 -0.73 -15.95
CA ASP A 25 -3.93 -0.12 -16.85
C ASP A 25 -4.04 -0.80 -18.23
N ASP A 26 -3.00 -1.47 -18.72
CA ASP A 26 -2.93 -1.95 -20.12
C ASP A 26 -4.05 -2.95 -20.45
N ILE A 27 -4.17 -4.04 -19.69
CA ILE A 27 -5.19 -5.07 -19.95
C ILE A 27 -6.61 -4.57 -19.62
N PRO A 28 -6.88 -3.88 -18.50
CA PRO A 28 -8.21 -3.29 -18.27
C PRO A 28 -8.62 -2.29 -19.35
N THR A 29 -7.69 -1.51 -19.90
CA THR A 29 -7.97 -0.60 -21.01
C THR A 29 -8.29 -1.38 -22.28
N LEU A 30 -7.52 -2.41 -22.61
CA LEU A 30 -7.79 -3.32 -23.73
C LEU A 30 -9.18 -3.96 -23.61
N VAL A 31 -9.55 -4.45 -22.42
CA VAL A 31 -10.85 -5.05 -22.14
C VAL A 31 -11.97 -4.04 -22.36
N LYS A 32 -11.89 -2.84 -21.75
CA LYS A 32 -12.89 -1.78 -21.93
C LYS A 32 -13.07 -1.38 -23.39
N GLN A 33 -11.98 -1.31 -24.15
CA GLN A 33 -12.03 -1.01 -25.59
C GLN A 33 -12.73 -2.15 -26.34
N CYS A 34 -12.43 -3.41 -26.04
CA CYS A 34 -13.11 -4.54 -26.65
C CYS A 34 -14.60 -4.56 -26.33
N GLU A 35 -14.97 -4.33 -25.07
CA GLU A 35 -16.37 -4.22 -24.62
C GLU A 35 -17.12 -3.12 -25.37
N PHE A 36 -16.53 -1.94 -25.51
CA PHE A 36 -17.11 -0.82 -26.26
C PHE A 36 -17.44 -1.18 -27.72
N TYR A 37 -16.61 -2.02 -28.34
CA TYR A 37 -16.81 -2.51 -29.71
C TYR A 37 -17.48 -3.90 -29.78
N GLU A 38 -18.10 -4.36 -28.69
CA GLU A 38 -18.81 -5.65 -28.59
C GLU A 38 -17.92 -6.84 -29.03
N ARG A 39 -16.66 -6.81 -28.61
CA ARG A 39 -15.68 -7.88 -28.87
C ARG A 39 -15.49 -8.73 -27.63
N ASP A 40 -15.55 -10.05 -27.84
CA ASP A 40 -15.23 -11.03 -26.80
C ASP A 40 -13.77 -10.90 -26.35
N THR A 41 -13.58 -10.96 -25.04
CA THR A 41 -12.30 -10.91 -24.33
C THR A 41 -12.04 -12.18 -23.52
N GLY A 42 -12.96 -13.15 -23.51
CA GLY A 42 -12.82 -14.39 -22.74
C GLY A 42 -11.66 -15.31 -23.21
N TRP A 43 -11.05 -14.99 -24.34
CA TRP A 43 -9.84 -15.65 -24.85
C TRP A 43 -8.55 -15.05 -24.29
N LEU A 44 -8.58 -13.87 -23.65
CA LEU A 44 -7.38 -13.29 -23.06
C LEU A 44 -6.88 -14.18 -21.91
N PRO A 45 -5.59 -14.51 -21.87
CA PRO A 45 -5.03 -15.28 -20.77
C PRO A 45 -5.03 -14.46 -19.47
N GLU A 46 -4.70 -15.13 -18.36
CA GLU A 46 -4.40 -14.44 -17.11
C GLU A 46 -3.28 -13.41 -17.32
N TRP A 47 -3.28 -12.37 -16.50
CA TRP A 47 -2.25 -11.34 -16.53
C TRP A 47 -1.92 -10.86 -15.12
N PHE A 48 -0.74 -10.29 -14.94
CA PHE A 48 -0.38 -9.60 -13.70
C PHE A 48 0.42 -8.32 -13.95
N ASN A 49 0.30 -7.41 -12.99
CA ASN A 49 1.06 -6.17 -12.93
C ASN A 49 2.41 -6.42 -12.24
N LEU A 50 3.52 -6.08 -12.91
CA LEU A 50 4.88 -6.29 -12.39
C LEU A 50 5.28 -5.29 -11.30
N GLN A 51 4.70 -4.08 -11.27
CA GLN A 51 5.08 -3.03 -10.32
C GLN A 51 5.01 -3.47 -8.83
N PRO A 52 3.90 -4.07 -8.35
CA PRO A 52 3.81 -4.54 -6.97
C PRO A 52 4.91 -5.52 -6.58
N LEU A 53 5.25 -6.46 -7.48
CA LEU A 53 6.30 -7.45 -7.25
C LEU A 53 7.66 -6.76 -7.10
N MET A 54 7.95 -5.84 -8.02
CA MET A 54 9.17 -5.03 -7.99
C MET A 54 9.28 -4.24 -6.68
N THR A 55 8.21 -3.54 -6.27
CA THR A 55 8.23 -2.74 -5.03
C THR A 55 8.48 -3.58 -3.78
N ARG A 56 7.93 -4.80 -3.70
CA ARG A 56 8.12 -5.71 -2.57
C ARG A 56 9.54 -6.25 -2.51
N GLN A 57 10.06 -6.81 -3.60
CA GLN A 57 11.37 -7.47 -3.60
C GLN A 57 12.54 -6.50 -3.42
N TYR A 58 12.37 -5.26 -3.88
CA TYR A 58 13.41 -4.22 -3.79
C TYR A 58 13.17 -3.23 -2.64
N GLY A 59 12.17 -3.47 -1.78
CA GLY A 59 11.89 -2.64 -0.61
C GLY A 59 11.58 -1.17 -0.94
N ILE A 60 10.89 -0.93 -2.05
CA ILE A 60 10.63 0.43 -2.54
C ILE A 60 9.42 1.01 -1.80
N ASP A 61 9.66 2.05 -1.00
CA ASP A 61 8.63 2.78 -0.24
C ASP A 61 7.90 3.82 -1.10
N ARG A 62 7.29 3.37 -2.21
CA ARG A 62 6.45 4.19 -3.10
C ARG A 62 5.30 3.35 -3.65
N ALA A 63 4.11 3.96 -3.74
CA ALA A 63 2.90 3.28 -4.20
C ALA A 63 2.93 2.91 -5.70
N GLN A 64 3.66 3.69 -6.51
CA GLN A 64 3.88 3.44 -7.94
C GLN A 64 5.31 3.82 -8.30
N ILE A 65 5.90 3.06 -9.22
CA ILE A 65 7.24 3.29 -9.75
C ILE A 65 7.18 3.29 -11.29
N THR A 66 7.94 4.17 -11.91
CA THR A 66 8.05 4.21 -13.37
C THR A 66 8.93 3.06 -13.86
N LEU A 67 8.72 2.64 -15.10
CA LEU A 67 9.52 1.59 -15.73
C LEU A 67 11.00 2.01 -15.80
N GLN A 68 11.25 3.26 -16.13
CA GLN A 68 12.59 3.84 -16.13
C GLN A 68 13.28 3.70 -14.76
N SER A 69 12.61 4.06 -13.67
CA SER A 69 13.21 3.91 -12.34
C SER A 69 13.47 2.44 -11.99
N ALA A 70 12.63 1.51 -12.45
CA ALA A 70 12.87 0.09 -12.23
C ALA A 70 14.05 -0.46 -13.03
N VAL A 71 14.22 -0.03 -14.29
CA VAL A 71 15.40 -0.34 -15.12
C VAL A 71 16.67 0.14 -14.42
N GLU A 72 16.67 1.37 -13.90
CA GLU A 72 17.79 1.94 -13.14
C GLU A 72 18.10 1.13 -11.87
N ILE A 73 17.07 0.83 -11.05
CA ILE A 73 17.23 0.09 -9.78
C ILE A 73 17.74 -1.34 -10.01
N THR A 74 17.26 -1.99 -11.07
CA THR A 74 17.65 -3.37 -11.40
C THR A 74 19.00 -3.48 -12.10
N GLY A 75 19.60 -2.35 -12.47
CA GLY A 75 20.87 -2.30 -13.21
C GLY A 75 20.76 -2.84 -14.63
N VAL A 76 19.56 -2.85 -15.21
CA VAL A 76 19.35 -3.18 -16.62
C VAL A 76 19.95 -2.05 -17.47
N GLN A 77 20.72 -2.40 -18.49
CA GLN A 77 21.30 -1.41 -19.39
C GLN A 77 20.19 -0.75 -20.23
N GLN A 78 20.15 0.58 -20.18
CA GLN A 78 19.24 1.37 -20.99
C GLN A 78 19.88 1.66 -22.35
N GLU A 79 19.31 1.09 -23.42
CA GLU A 79 19.86 1.17 -24.79
C GLU A 79 18.89 1.77 -25.80
N LEU A 80 17.59 1.76 -25.48
CA LEU A 80 16.47 2.21 -26.30
C LEU A 80 15.70 3.35 -25.62
N ASP A 81 15.09 4.21 -26.42
CA ASP A 81 14.23 5.29 -25.95
C ASP A 81 12.94 4.75 -25.32
N TYR A 82 12.48 5.43 -24.27
CA TYR A 82 11.13 5.25 -23.72
C TYR A 82 10.10 5.92 -24.65
N HIS A 83 8.80 5.67 -24.41
CA HIS A 83 7.66 6.16 -25.21
C HIS A 83 7.33 5.37 -26.48
N SER A 84 7.88 4.16 -26.60
CA SER A 84 7.43 3.18 -27.59
C SER A 84 6.92 1.94 -26.86
N ALA A 85 5.69 1.51 -27.16
CA ALA A 85 5.06 0.37 -26.49
C ALA A 85 5.90 -0.92 -26.60
N ILE A 86 6.64 -1.10 -27.71
CA ILE A 86 7.51 -2.27 -27.87
C ILE A 86 8.78 -2.18 -27.00
N ASN A 87 9.35 -0.98 -26.83
CA ASN A 87 10.50 -0.77 -25.96
C ASN A 87 10.09 -0.92 -24.49
N ASP A 88 8.91 -0.41 -24.12
CA ASP A 88 8.38 -0.57 -22.77
C ASP A 88 8.10 -2.05 -22.46
N ALA A 89 7.55 -2.82 -23.42
CA ALA A 89 7.40 -4.26 -23.28
C ALA A 89 8.75 -4.99 -23.14
N TYR A 90 9.75 -4.58 -23.92
CA TYR A 90 11.11 -5.13 -23.83
C TYR A 90 11.75 -4.88 -22.46
N TYR A 91 11.73 -3.64 -21.96
CA TYR A 91 12.26 -3.32 -20.64
C TYR A 91 11.47 -3.98 -19.51
N THR A 92 10.15 -4.09 -19.65
CA THR A 92 9.31 -4.85 -18.70
C THR A 92 9.78 -6.30 -18.61
N ALA A 93 10.07 -6.94 -19.76
CA ALA A 93 10.60 -8.30 -19.80
C ALA A 93 12.00 -8.40 -19.16
N LEU A 94 12.88 -7.43 -19.39
CA LEU A 94 14.20 -7.41 -18.74
C LEU A 94 14.10 -7.24 -17.23
N VAL A 95 13.25 -6.35 -16.74
CA VAL A 95 12.99 -6.19 -15.30
C VAL A 95 12.40 -7.46 -14.71
N LEU A 96 11.50 -8.15 -15.42
CA LEU A 96 10.93 -9.42 -14.99
C LEU A 96 12.00 -10.48 -14.71
N THR A 97 13.07 -10.56 -15.52
CA THR A 97 14.18 -11.50 -15.28
C THR A 97 14.96 -11.25 -13.98
N LYS A 98 14.75 -10.10 -13.35
CA LYS A 98 15.40 -9.70 -12.10
C LYS A 98 14.53 -9.99 -10.87
N ILE A 99 13.26 -10.38 -11.08
CA ILE A 99 12.35 -10.80 -10.03
C ILE A 99 12.59 -12.26 -9.72
N ASN A 100 12.78 -12.57 -8.44
CA ASN A 100 12.94 -13.95 -7.96
C ASN A 100 11.57 -14.58 -7.69
N ASP A 101 11.48 -15.90 -7.83
CA ASP A 101 10.29 -16.69 -7.45
C ASP A 101 8.94 -16.11 -7.95
N ILE A 102 8.88 -15.85 -9.26
CA ILE A 102 7.71 -15.31 -9.96
C ILE A 102 6.42 -16.10 -9.64
N PRO A 103 6.38 -17.45 -9.61
CA PRO A 103 5.16 -18.18 -9.30
C PRO A 103 4.58 -17.83 -7.92
N SER A 104 5.40 -17.78 -6.87
CA SER A 104 4.95 -17.42 -5.52
C SER A 104 4.45 -15.98 -5.45
N GLU A 105 5.11 -15.05 -6.16
CA GLU A 105 4.69 -13.65 -6.25
C GLU A 105 3.35 -13.46 -6.96
N ILE A 106 3.10 -14.21 -8.04
CA ILE A 106 1.81 -14.22 -8.73
C ILE A 106 0.72 -14.73 -7.79
N GLU A 107 0.96 -15.83 -7.08
CA GLU A 107 -0.01 -16.36 -6.11
C GLU A 107 -0.28 -15.39 -4.95
N LEU A 108 0.75 -14.70 -4.46
CA LEU A 108 0.60 -13.64 -3.46
C LEU A 108 -0.22 -12.47 -4.02
N GLN A 109 0.06 -12.04 -5.25
CA GLN A 109 -0.66 -10.95 -5.90
C GLN A 109 -2.14 -11.32 -6.13
N LYS A 110 -2.44 -12.55 -6.54
CA LYS A 110 -3.82 -13.06 -6.64
C LYS A 110 -4.55 -13.01 -5.31
N LYS A 111 -3.89 -13.37 -4.19
CA LYS A 111 -4.48 -13.23 -2.85
C LYS A 111 -4.77 -11.76 -2.50
N ILE A 112 -3.84 -10.86 -2.80
CA ILE A 112 -3.99 -9.41 -2.60
C ILE A 112 -5.14 -8.86 -3.44
N ASP A 113 -5.20 -9.20 -4.72
CA ASP A 113 -6.23 -8.74 -5.64
C ASP A 113 -7.60 -9.33 -5.30
N TYR A 114 -7.67 -10.59 -4.86
CA TYR A 114 -8.89 -11.18 -4.31
C TYR A 114 -9.37 -10.41 -3.07
N VAL A 115 -8.47 -10.05 -2.17
CA VAL A 115 -8.79 -9.21 -0.99
C VAL A 115 -9.31 -7.82 -1.41
N HIS A 116 -8.73 -7.21 -2.45
CA HIS A 116 -9.13 -5.88 -2.92
C HIS A 116 -10.40 -5.86 -3.79
N SER A 117 -10.61 -6.91 -4.58
CA SER A 117 -11.78 -7.08 -5.45
C SER A 117 -12.98 -7.62 -4.71
N ASN A 118 -12.79 -8.20 -3.52
CA ASN A 118 -13.88 -8.63 -2.68
C ASN A 118 -14.65 -7.39 -2.16
N PRO A 119 -15.90 -7.16 -2.61
CA PRO A 119 -16.68 -5.99 -2.21
C PRO A 119 -17.00 -5.97 -0.71
N PHE A 120 -16.72 -7.06 0.01
CA PHE A 120 -16.83 -7.13 1.48
C PHE A 120 -15.58 -6.62 2.22
N LEU A 121 -14.44 -6.36 1.55
CA LEU A 121 -13.14 -6.09 2.19
C LEU A 121 -12.53 -4.68 2.02
N SER A 122 -13.06 -3.80 1.17
CA SER A 122 -12.60 -2.40 1.05
C SER A 122 -13.27 -1.44 2.06
N LEU A 123 -13.51 -1.91 3.28
CA LEU A 123 -14.13 -1.10 4.34
C LEU A 123 -13.14 -0.07 4.90
N ARG A 124 -13.17 1.13 4.33
CA ARG A 124 -12.55 2.32 4.93
C ARG A 124 -13.63 3.10 5.68
N GLN A 125 -13.56 3.05 7.00
CA GLN A 125 -14.33 3.95 7.84
C GLN A 125 -13.39 5.01 8.41
N THR A 126 -13.87 6.25 8.41
CA THR A 126 -13.21 7.38 9.06
C THR A 126 -14.11 7.93 10.15
N SER A 127 -13.49 8.30 11.26
CA SER A 127 -14.13 9.10 12.31
C SER A 127 -13.18 10.20 12.71
N GLU A 128 -13.73 11.32 13.17
CA GLU A 128 -12.95 12.49 13.54
C GLU A 128 -13.61 13.24 14.68
N GLY A 129 -12.83 14.10 15.32
CA GLY A 129 -13.30 14.97 16.39
C GLY A 129 -12.17 15.85 16.92
N THR A 130 -12.37 16.46 18.09
CA THR A 130 -11.36 17.31 18.74
C THR A 130 -11.01 16.81 20.14
N VAL A 131 -9.78 17.09 20.57
CA VAL A 131 -9.30 16.87 21.94
C VAL A 131 -8.34 17.99 22.33
N LYS A 132 -8.19 18.24 23.64
CA LYS A 132 -7.27 19.26 24.17
C LYS A 132 -5.79 18.83 24.16
N THR A 133 -5.49 17.58 23.83
CA THR A 133 -4.12 17.04 23.85
C THR A 133 -3.93 15.96 22.81
N ALA A 134 -2.79 15.96 22.13
CA ALA A 134 -2.37 14.88 21.23
C ALA A 134 -1.68 13.71 21.96
N ARG A 135 -1.49 13.80 23.28
CA ARG A 135 -0.95 12.68 24.08
C ARG A 135 -2.06 11.71 24.41
N MET A 136 -2.06 10.54 23.77
CA MET A 136 -3.12 9.54 23.93
C MET A 136 -3.41 9.18 25.40
N ASN A 137 -2.38 9.04 26.25
CA ASN A 137 -2.55 8.71 27.68
C ASN A 137 -3.24 9.81 28.50
N ALA A 138 -3.27 11.04 27.99
CA ALA A 138 -3.94 12.18 28.61
C ALA A 138 -5.32 12.47 27.99
N VAL A 139 -5.74 11.72 26.96
CA VAL A 139 -7.09 11.82 26.39
C VAL A 139 -8.08 11.14 27.35
N PRO A 140 -9.21 11.79 27.70
CA PRO A 140 -10.22 11.17 28.57
C PRO A 140 -10.70 9.80 28.06
N ARG A 141 -10.77 8.81 28.95
CA ARG A 141 -11.17 7.43 28.58
C ARG A 141 -12.53 7.34 27.90
N LEU A 142 -13.47 8.23 28.27
CA LEU A 142 -14.83 8.28 27.70
C LEU A 142 -14.92 9.03 26.36
N SER A 143 -13.81 9.61 25.87
CA SER A 143 -13.75 10.29 24.58
C SER A 143 -14.09 9.35 23.42
N GLU A 144 -14.75 9.89 22.39
CA GLU A 144 -15.04 9.18 21.13
C GLU A 144 -13.78 8.63 20.45
N LEU A 145 -12.62 9.25 20.70
CA LEU A 145 -11.35 8.75 20.21
C LEU A 145 -11.05 7.33 20.74
N ASN A 146 -11.39 7.05 21.99
CA ASN A 146 -11.20 5.75 22.66
C ASN A 146 -12.31 4.72 22.37
N ARG A 147 -13.32 5.09 21.58
CA ARG A 147 -14.37 4.17 21.14
C ARG A 147 -13.96 3.50 19.83
N TYR A 148 -13.98 2.18 19.79
CA TYR A 148 -13.67 1.42 18.57
C TYR A 148 -14.90 0.61 18.16
N ILE A 149 -15.32 0.79 16.91
CA ILE A 149 -16.41 0.04 16.30
C ILE A 149 -15.82 -0.71 15.12
N CYS A 150 -16.15 -1.99 15.00
CA CYS A 150 -15.72 -2.79 13.86
C CYS A 150 -16.47 -2.31 12.61
N PRO A 151 -15.77 -1.88 11.54
CA PRO A 151 -16.43 -1.40 10.34
C PRO A 151 -17.16 -2.51 9.56
N VAL A 152 -16.84 -3.79 9.83
CA VAL A 152 -17.45 -4.95 9.16
C VAL A 152 -18.80 -5.32 9.77
N CYS A 153 -18.90 -5.34 11.10
CA CYS A 153 -20.11 -5.84 11.78
C CYS A 153 -20.83 -4.81 12.65
N GLY A 154 -20.31 -3.58 12.75
CA GLY A 154 -20.88 -2.51 13.57
C GLY A 154 -20.82 -2.74 15.09
N LYS A 155 -20.25 -3.87 15.55
CA LYS A 155 -20.12 -4.18 16.97
C LYS A 155 -18.90 -3.48 17.59
N PRO A 156 -18.91 -3.25 18.92
CA PRO A 156 -17.73 -2.75 19.61
C PRO A 156 -16.51 -3.63 19.35
N ALA A 157 -15.38 -2.99 19.05
CA ALA A 157 -14.08 -3.64 18.97
C ALA A 157 -13.26 -3.26 20.21
N THR A 158 -12.44 -4.18 20.68
CA THR A 158 -11.63 -4.02 21.88
C THR A 158 -10.18 -3.83 21.50
N LEU A 159 -9.59 -2.76 22.02
CA LEU A 159 -8.15 -2.58 22.06
C LEU A 159 -7.60 -3.43 23.21
N LYS A 160 -6.92 -4.54 22.91
CA LYS A 160 -6.38 -5.46 23.93
C LYS A 160 -5.16 -4.89 24.67
N SER A 161 -4.43 -3.98 24.04
CA SER A 161 -3.20 -3.41 24.60
C SER A 161 -3.25 -1.89 24.57
N ARG A 162 -2.43 -1.24 23.72
CA ARG A 162 -2.34 0.23 23.64
C ARG A 162 -2.16 0.68 22.20
N LEU A 163 -2.45 1.94 21.92
CA LEU A 163 -1.95 2.54 20.69
C LEU A 163 -0.43 2.72 20.77
N ILE A 164 0.26 2.31 19.72
CA ILE A 164 1.68 2.53 19.54
C ILE A 164 1.86 3.86 18.83
N TRP A 165 2.76 4.69 19.36
CA TRP A 165 3.20 5.91 18.71
C TRP A 165 4.17 5.53 17.58
N LEU A 166 3.78 5.80 16.33
CA LEU A 166 4.61 5.49 15.17
C LEU A 166 5.54 6.66 14.85
N SER A 167 5.01 7.87 14.89
CA SER A 167 5.71 9.11 14.58
C SER A 167 4.98 10.30 15.21
N PRO A 168 5.55 11.52 15.23
CA PRO A 168 4.88 12.67 15.82
C PRO A 168 3.45 12.81 15.29
N MET A 169 2.48 12.91 16.22
CA MET A 169 1.05 13.00 15.93
C MET A 169 0.40 11.76 15.26
N ASN A 170 1.10 10.64 15.09
CA ASN A 170 0.56 9.43 14.46
C ASN A 170 0.67 8.21 15.39
N TYR A 171 -0.43 7.48 15.48
CA TYR A 171 -0.58 6.29 16.31
C TYR A 171 -1.21 5.15 15.53
N MET A 172 -0.92 3.91 15.93
CA MET A 172 -1.52 2.69 15.37
C MET A 172 -1.91 1.69 16.45
N ALA A 173 -2.96 0.94 16.19
CA ALA A 173 -3.30 -0.27 16.94
C ALA A 173 -4.01 -1.29 16.06
N VAL A 174 -4.03 -2.54 16.49
CA VAL A 174 -4.98 -3.54 16.00
C VAL A 174 -6.02 -3.80 17.09
N VAL A 175 -7.29 -3.61 16.74
CA VAL A 175 -8.45 -3.85 17.62
C VAL A 175 -9.23 -5.06 17.11
N HIS A 176 -9.90 -5.75 18.03
CA HIS A 176 -10.57 -7.00 17.73
C HIS A 176 -12.03 -6.96 18.15
N CYS A 177 -12.93 -7.38 17.28
CA CYS A 177 -14.27 -7.81 17.69
C CYS A 177 -14.30 -9.35 17.75
N ASN A 178 -15.47 -9.94 18.05
CA ASN A 178 -15.59 -11.39 18.16
C ASN A 178 -15.26 -12.18 16.88
N LYS A 179 -15.25 -11.52 15.71
CA LYS A 179 -15.07 -12.18 14.40
C LYS A 179 -13.97 -11.60 13.53
N HIS A 180 -13.50 -10.38 13.82
CA HIS A 180 -12.64 -9.63 12.90
C HIS A 180 -11.57 -8.85 13.66
N SER A 181 -10.37 -8.80 13.06
CA SER A 181 -9.27 -7.93 13.44
C SER A 181 -9.28 -6.69 12.55
N VAL A 182 -9.06 -5.52 13.14
CA VAL A 182 -9.19 -4.23 12.46
C VAL A 182 -7.98 -3.38 12.82
N LYS A 183 -7.24 -2.93 11.80
CA LYS A 183 -6.19 -1.95 11.97
C LYS A 183 -6.80 -0.56 12.13
N VAL A 184 -6.31 0.17 13.12
CA VAL A 184 -6.73 1.53 13.43
C VAL A 184 -5.50 2.43 13.41
N THR A 185 -5.55 3.50 12.63
CA THR A 185 -4.55 4.58 12.69
C THR A 185 -5.21 5.87 13.16
N VAL A 186 -4.52 6.61 14.03
CA VAL A 186 -4.97 7.90 14.56
C VAL A 186 -3.93 8.94 14.22
N ARG A 187 -4.35 10.01 13.55
CA ARG A 187 -3.52 11.18 13.26
C ARG A 187 -4.08 12.40 13.97
N PHE A 188 -3.22 13.17 14.63
CA PHE A 188 -3.56 14.46 15.23
C PHE A 188 -3.09 15.63 14.35
N GLU A 189 -3.85 16.70 14.35
CA GLU A 189 -3.54 17.96 13.68
C GLU A 189 -3.78 19.10 14.66
N LYS A 190 -2.77 19.95 14.88
CA LYS A 190 -2.86 21.08 15.80
C LYS A 190 -3.70 22.19 15.17
N LYS A 191 -4.71 22.69 15.88
CA LYS A 191 -5.52 23.83 15.49
C LYS A 191 -4.97 25.13 16.09
N ALA A 192 -5.39 26.27 15.52
CA ALA A 192 -4.96 27.61 15.95
C ALA A 192 -5.46 27.98 17.36
N ASP A 193 -6.58 27.41 17.79
CA ASP A 193 -7.20 27.57 19.11
C ASP A 193 -6.48 26.81 20.23
N GLY A 194 -5.42 26.05 19.91
CA GLY A 194 -4.68 25.22 20.87
C GLY A 194 -5.26 23.82 21.06
N GLU A 195 -6.42 23.49 20.45
CA GLU A 195 -6.95 22.13 20.40
C GLU A 195 -6.28 21.30 19.30
N TYR A 196 -6.58 20.00 19.30
CA TYR A 196 -6.13 19.06 18.28
C TYR A 196 -7.33 18.40 17.61
N ARG A 197 -7.39 18.46 16.27
CA ARG A 197 -8.25 17.57 15.48
C ARG A 197 -7.62 16.19 15.48
N TRP A 198 -8.40 15.14 15.67
CA TRP A 198 -7.97 13.78 15.42
C TRP A 198 -8.75 13.19 14.26
N VAL A 199 -8.07 12.40 13.44
CA VAL A 199 -8.67 11.59 12.36
C VAL A 199 -8.27 10.15 12.62
N LYS A 200 -9.28 9.29 12.78
CA LYS A 200 -9.13 7.86 13.04
C LYS A 200 -9.62 7.08 11.83
N LYS A 201 -8.73 6.29 11.23
CA LYS A 201 -9.02 5.44 10.07
C LYS A 201 -9.08 3.99 10.51
N TYR A 202 -10.11 3.29 10.04
CA TYR A 202 -10.29 1.86 10.23
C TYR A 202 -10.11 1.16 8.90
N THR A 203 -9.30 0.10 8.91
CA THR A 203 -9.13 -0.84 7.80
C THR A 203 -9.16 -2.24 8.37
N LEU A 204 -9.66 -3.23 7.63
CA LEU A 204 -9.53 -4.61 8.06
C LEU A 204 -8.03 -4.92 8.28
N SER A 205 -7.70 -5.65 9.35
CA SER A 205 -6.33 -6.05 9.65
C SER A 205 -5.97 -7.26 8.82
N GLU A 206 -4.75 -7.28 8.29
CA GLU A 206 -4.13 -8.47 7.71
C GLU A 206 -3.17 -9.13 8.70
N GLU A 207 -2.71 -10.36 8.41
CA GLU A 207 -1.74 -11.09 9.24
C GLU A 207 -0.47 -10.25 9.50
N LYS A 208 0.05 -9.60 8.46
CA LYS A 208 1.20 -8.68 8.55
C LYS A 208 0.97 -7.49 9.49
N ASP A 209 -0.26 -6.98 9.58
CA ASP A 209 -0.59 -5.87 10.48
C ASP A 209 -0.60 -6.33 11.94
N GLU A 210 -1.04 -7.56 12.20
CA GLU A 210 -1.01 -8.18 13.51
C GLU A 210 0.41 -8.51 13.96
N GLU A 211 1.24 -9.02 13.05
CA GLU A 211 2.67 -9.28 13.28
C GLU A 211 3.42 -7.99 13.62
N LEU A 212 3.23 -6.93 12.82
CA LEU A 212 3.82 -5.62 13.06
C LEU A 212 3.39 -5.05 14.42
N TYR A 213 2.09 -5.07 14.70
CA TYR A 213 1.58 -4.58 15.98
C TYR A 213 2.14 -5.37 17.16
N SER A 214 2.25 -6.69 17.03
CA SER A 214 2.84 -7.57 18.04
C SER A 214 4.32 -7.32 18.26
N SER A 215 5.08 -7.04 17.19
CA SER A 215 6.50 -6.66 17.28
C SER A 215 6.68 -5.33 18.00
N LEU A 216 5.92 -4.30 17.61
CA LEU A 216 5.96 -2.96 18.19
C LEU A 216 5.51 -2.91 19.66
N LEU A 217 4.69 -3.87 20.10
CA LEU A 217 4.33 -4.04 21.51
C LEU A 217 5.48 -4.59 22.36
N LYS A 218 6.33 -5.45 21.78
CA LYS A 218 7.47 -6.09 22.46
C LYS A 218 8.67 -5.17 22.53
N GLU A 219 8.90 -4.39 21.48
CA GLU A 219 9.86 -3.30 21.54
C GLU A 219 9.38 -2.31 22.61
N LYS A 220 10.19 -2.10 23.65
CA LYS A 220 9.97 -1.04 24.63
C LYS A 220 10.18 0.32 23.96
N TYR A 221 9.36 0.66 22.96
CA TYR A 221 9.24 2.02 22.51
C TYR A 221 8.87 2.84 23.75
N PRO A 222 9.75 3.76 24.19
CA PRO A 222 9.49 4.53 25.38
C PRO A 222 8.19 5.29 25.14
N ALA A 223 7.25 5.17 26.06
CA ALA A 223 6.20 6.15 26.19
C ALA A 223 6.91 7.49 26.40
N LEU A 224 7.06 8.28 25.33
CA LEU A 224 7.65 9.62 25.27
C LEU A 224 8.54 9.95 26.48
N GLN A 225 9.82 9.54 26.46
CA GLN A 225 10.78 10.15 27.37
C GLN A 225 10.83 11.66 27.09
N GLU A 226 10.65 12.43 28.16
CA GLU A 226 10.64 13.88 28.17
C GLU A 226 11.90 14.43 27.49
N LYS A 227 11.72 15.33 26.52
CA LYS A 227 12.84 16.04 25.91
C LYS A 227 13.53 16.90 26.98
N SER A 228 14.73 16.52 27.41
CA SER A 228 15.67 17.46 28.00
C SER A 228 16.33 18.26 26.87
N ASP A 229 16.26 19.58 26.99
CA ASP A 229 16.85 20.56 26.10
C ASP A 229 18.31 20.24 25.72
N ARG A 230 18.58 20.10 24.42
CA ARG A 230 19.92 20.31 23.87
C ARG A 230 19.83 21.25 22.68
N LYS A 231 20.28 22.49 22.92
CA LYS A 231 20.50 23.53 21.91
C LYS A 231 21.49 23.02 20.86
N ILE A 232 21.15 23.12 19.58
CA ILE A 232 22.07 22.90 18.46
C ILE A 232 22.79 24.23 18.18
N PRO A 233 24.13 24.29 18.08
CA PRO A 233 24.84 25.52 17.72
C PRO A 233 24.73 25.81 16.22
N ALA A 234 24.63 27.09 15.88
CA ALA A 234 24.54 27.59 14.51
C ALA A 234 25.81 27.30 13.69
N VAL A 235 25.64 26.73 12.49
CA VAL A 235 26.71 26.53 11.51
C VAL A 235 27.00 27.86 10.81
N LYS A 236 28.26 28.31 10.89
CA LYS A 236 28.76 29.50 10.19
C LYS A 236 28.88 29.20 8.68
N THR A 237 28.23 30.01 7.85
CA THR A 237 28.38 29.99 6.40
C THR A 237 29.72 30.62 5.99
N GLY A 238 30.64 29.82 5.47
CA GLY A 238 31.85 30.31 4.82
C GLY A 238 31.58 30.61 3.34
N ARG A 239 31.64 31.89 2.97
CA ARG A 239 31.79 32.34 1.57
C ARG A 239 33.26 32.17 1.18
N ASN A 240 33.56 31.38 0.16
CA ASN A 240 34.82 31.51 -0.55
C ASN A 240 34.60 32.43 -1.76
N ARG A 241 35.43 33.48 -1.82
CA ARG A 241 35.72 34.26 -3.02
C ARG A 241 36.84 33.57 -3.78
#